data_AF-A0AA36KDD4-F1
#
_entry.id   AF-A0AA36KDD4-F1
#
_cell.length_a   1.000
_cell.length_b   1.000
_cell.length_c   1.000
_cell.angle_alpha   90.00
_cell.angle_beta   90.00
_cell.angle_gamma   90.00
#
_symmetry.space_group_name_H-M   'P 1'
#
loop_
_entity.id
_entity.type
_entity.pdbx_description
1 polymer ?
#
loop_
_entity_poly.entity_id
_entity_poly.type
_entity_poly.pdbx_seq_one_letter_code
_entity_poly.pdbx_strand_id
1 'polypeptide(L)' 'MKICIGGDLNGQVVEKDVYSFKAADIDPEKKSEYFTQSFILGDKTHRFWISNDIDFHEACKIVEKMIRHQA' A
#
# COMPACT_ATOMS: atom_id res chain seq x y z
N MET A 1 -1.77 -9.55 -5.26
CA MET A 1 -2.46 -8.92 -4.12
C MET A 1 -1.60 -7.87 -3.47
N LYS A 2 -1.97 -6.61 -3.66
CA LYS A 2 -1.31 -5.47 -3.03
C LYS A 2 -2.33 -4.76 -2.13
N ILE A 3 -2.02 -4.68 -0.84
CA ILE A 3 -2.85 -3.97 0.14
C ILE A 3 -2.42 -2.49 0.15
N CYS A 4 -3.39 -1.59 0.24
CA CYS A 4 -3.15 -0.16 0.39
C CYS A 4 -2.88 0.21 1.85
N ILE A 5 -1.85 1.01 2.07
CA ILE A 5 -1.41 1.51 3.37
C ILE A 5 -1.54 3.03 3.37
N GLY A 6 -2.32 3.56 4.32
CA GLY A 6 -2.67 4.98 4.40
C GLY A 6 -3.69 5.42 3.35
N GLY A 7 -4.09 6.70 3.45
CA GLY A 7 -5.05 7.35 2.53
C GLY A 7 -6.45 6.73 2.51
N ASP A 8 -7.23 7.13 1.50
CA ASP A 8 -8.66 6.80 1.35
C ASP A 8 -8.97 5.29 1.21
N LEU A 9 -7.99 4.51 0.74
CA LEU A 9 -8.12 3.07 0.48
C LEU A 9 -7.40 2.21 1.52
N ASN A 10 -7.00 2.77 2.66
CA ASN A 10 -6.25 2.04 3.70
C ASN A 10 -6.89 0.68 4.05
N GLY A 11 -6.08 -0.39 4.02
CA GLY A 11 -6.48 -1.77 4.28
C GLY A 11 -7.15 -2.49 3.10
N GLN A 12 -7.49 -1.78 2.01
CA GLN A 12 -8.13 -2.39 0.85
C GLN A 12 -7.11 -3.02 -0.10
N VAL A 13 -7.52 -4.11 -0.73
CA VAL A 13 -6.75 -4.78 -1.78
C VAL A 13 -7.07 -4.15 -3.12
N VAL A 14 -6.04 -3.73 -3.85
CA VAL A 14 -6.18 -3.22 -5.22
C VAL A 14 -5.21 -3.97 -6.13
N GLU A 15 -5.74 -4.62 -7.17
CA GLU A 15 -4.94 -5.28 -8.20
C GLU A 15 -4.88 -4.39 -9.43
N LYS A 16 -3.72 -3.75 -9.64
CA LYS A 16 -3.42 -2.97 -10.85
C LYS A 16 -1.99 -3.25 -11.29
N ASP A 17 -1.80 -3.32 -12.61
CA ASP A 17 -0.50 -3.49 -13.25
C ASP A 17 0.06 -2.13 -13.71
N VAL A 18 0.31 -1.26 -12.73
CA VAL A 18 0.83 0.10 -12.91
C VAL A 18 1.83 0.41 -11.79
N TYR A 19 2.64 1.46 -11.97
CA TYR A 19 3.57 1.91 -10.94
C TYR A 19 2.87 2.70 -9.82
N SER A 20 1.85 3.49 -10.19
CA SER A 20 1.05 4.30 -9.28
C SER A 20 -0.38 4.43 -9.80
N PHE A 21 -1.32 4.79 -8.91
CA PHE A 21 -2.69 5.09 -9.29
C PHE A 21 -3.32 6.11 -8.33
N LYS A 22 -4.42 6.74 -8.76
CA LYS A 22 -5.21 7.64 -7.91
C LYS A 22 -6.43 6.89 -7.38
N ALA A 23 -6.80 7.13 -6.12
CA ALA A 23 -8.05 6.59 -5.58
C ALA A 23 -9.28 7.05 -6.38
N ALA A 24 -9.20 8.23 -6.99
CA ALA A 24 -10.17 8.78 -7.94
C ALA A 24 -10.48 7.85 -9.13
N ASP A 25 -9.54 6.97 -9.52
CA ASP A 25 -9.76 5.99 -10.61
C ASP A 25 -10.77 4.90 -10.22
N ILE A 26 -11.08 4.77 -8.92
CA ILE A 26 -12.03 3.80 -8.36
C ILE A 26 -13.28 4.52 -7.87
N ASP A 27 -13.09 5.67 -7.22
CA ASP A 27 -14.16 6.47 -6.63
C ASP A 27 -13.81 7.96 -6.78
N PRO A 28 -14.53 8.74 -7.60
CA PRO A 28 -14.23 10.13 -7.89
C PRO A 28 -14.18 11.06 -6.68
N GLU A 29 -14.79 10.69 -5.54
CA GLU A 29 -14.74 11.51 -4.32
C GLU A 29 -13.41 11.38 -3.56
N LYS A 30 -12.62 10.33 -3.86
CA LYS A 30 -11.33 10.06 -3.23
C LYS A 30 -10.19 10.82 -3.90
N LYS A 31 -9.16 11.18 -3.14
CA LYS A 31 -8.08 12.08 -3.55
C LYS A 31 -6.69 11.50 -3.34
N SER A 32 -6.52 10.48 -2.51
CA SER A 32 -5.23 9.85 -2.24
C SER A 32 -4.56 9.31 -3.51
N GLU A 33 -3.25 9.47 -3.61
CA GLU A 33 -2.41 8.85 -4.62
C GLU A 33 -1.55 7.75 -4.00
N TYR A 34 -1.35 6.67 -4.74
CA TYR A 34 -0.66 5.47 -4.26
C TYR A 34 0.48 5.05 -5.18
N PHE A 35 1.58 4.62 -4.59
CA PHE A 35 2.75 4.08 -5.31
C PHE A 35 2.99 2.64 -4.88
N THR A 36 3.38 1.78 -5.84
CA THR A 36 3.81 0.41 -5.50
C THR A 36 5.16 0.48 -4.81
N GLN A 37 5.27 -0.18 -3.66
CA GLN A 37 6.54 -0.40 -2.97
C GLN A 37 6.74 -1.87 -2.65
N SER A 38 8.00 -2.32 -2.78
CA SER A 38 8.41 -3.70 -2.50
C SER A 38 9.16 -3.75 -1.18
N PHE A 39 8.72 -4.63 -0.29
CA PHE A 39 9.33 -4.87 1.00
C PHE A 39 9.86 -6.30 1.02
N ILE A 40 11.13 -6.45 1.39
CA ILE A 40 11.81 -7.75 1.43
C ILE A 40 11.95 -8.15 2.90
N LEU A 41 11.39 -9.30 3.27
CA LEU A 41 11.58 -9.90 4.59
C LEU A 41 12.08 -11.33 4.42
N GLY A 42 13.34 -11.56 4.79
CA GLY A 42 14.02 -12.82 4.53
C GLY A 42 14.16 -13.05 3.02
N ASP A 43 13.63 -14.16 2.54
CA ASP A 43 13.59 -14.56 1.12
C ASP A 43 12.28 -14.16 0.40
N LYS A 44 11.32 -13.58 1.13
CA LYS A 44 10.01 -13.22 0.58
C LYS A 44 9.95 -11.75 0.19
N THR A 45 9.43 -11.48 -0.99
CA THR A 45 9.10 -10.13 -1.46
C THR A 45 7.60 -9.89 -1.34
N HIS A 46 7.22 -8.86 -0.59
CA HIS A 46 5.84 -8.40 -0.43
C HIS A 46 5.66 -7.07 -1.14
N ARG A 47 4.56 -6.90 -1.87
CA ARG A 47 4.24 -5.64 -2.57
C ARG A 47 3.01 -4.99 -1.96
N PHE A 48 3.11 -3.71 -1.67
CA PHE A 48 2.05 -2.90 -1.09
C PHE A 48 1.85 -1.62 -1.92
N TRP A 49 0.66 -1.05 -1.80
CA TRP A 49 0.40 0.32 -2.26
C TRP A 49 0.59 1.25 -1.08
N ILE A 50 1.48 2.23 -1.20
CA ILE A 50 1.74 3.21 -0.15
C ILE A 50 1.16 4.55 -0.59
N SER A 51 0.26 5.09 0.23
CA SER A 51 -0.33 6.41 0.00
C SER A 51 0.72 7.51 0.18
N ASN A 52 0.61 8.59 -0.59
CA ASN A 52 1.41 9.79 -0.38
C ASN A 52 0.97 10.60 0.86
N ASP A 53 -0.16 10.25 1.48
CA ASP A 53 -0.73 10.95 2.64
C ASP A 53 -0.18 10.43 3.98
N ILE A 54 0.61 9.35 3.96
CA ILE A 54 1.24 8.77 5.14
C ILE A 54 2.76 8.94 5.07
N ASP A 55 3.36 9.25 6.22
CA ASP A 55 4.81 9.24 6.35
C ASP A 55 5.37 7.83 6.05
N PHE A 56 6.47 7.79 5.29
CA PHE A 56 7.04 6.52 4.84
C PHE A 56 7.55 5.65 5.98
N HIS A 57 8.06 6.25 7.07
CA HIS A 57 8.52 5.49 8.23
C HIS A 57 7.33 4.85 8.97
N GLU A 58 6.22 5.57 9.10
CA GLU A 58 4.98 4.99 9.65
C GLU A 58 4.41 3.88 8.76
N ALA A 59 4.44 4.06 7.44
CA ALA A 59 4.06 3.01 6.50
C ALA A 59 4.92 1.75 6.66
N CYS A 60 6.24 1.89 6.84
CA CYS A 60 7.15 0.77 7.10
C CYS A 60 6.77 0.01 8.38
N LYS A 61 6.44 0.70 9.47
CA LYS A 61 6.00 0.05 10.73
C LYS A 61 4.72 -0.75 10.54
N ILE A 62 3.77 -0.23 9.78
CA ILE A 62 2.51 -0.92 9.48
C ILE A 62 2.80 -2.18 8.66
N VAL A 63 3.58 -2.04 7.59
CA VAL A 63 3.96 -3.17 6.72
C VAL A 63 4.71 -4.24 7.52
N GLU A 64 5.68 -3.86 8.35
CA GLU A 64 6.40 -4.81 9.20
C GLU A 64 5.45 -5.58 10.12
N LYS A 65 4.52 -4.88 10.79
CA LYS A 65 3.51 -5.53 11.63
C LYS A 65 2.65 -6.50 10.80
N MET A 66 2.18 -6.09 9.63
CA MET A 66 1.34 -6.93 8.77
C MET A 66 2.07 -8.20 8.32
N ILE A 67 3.32 -8.07 7.86
CA ILE A 67 4.09 -9.22 7.39
C ILE A 67 4.39 -10.17 8.56
N ARG A 68 4.76 -9.66 9.74
CA ARG A 68 5.08 -10.50 10.91
C ARG A 68 3.87 -11.21 11.53
N HIS A 69 2.66 -10.65 11.41
CA HIS A 69 1.43 -11.26 11.94
C HIS A 69 0.71 -12.17 10.92
N GLN A 70 1.25 -12.31 9.70
CA GLN A 70 0.79 -13.27 8.68
C GLN A 70 1.56 -14.60 8.72
N ALA A 71 2.37 -14.84 9.76
CA ALA A 71 3.16 -16.06 9.97
C ALA A 71 2.54 -16.98 11.04
#